data_AF-A0A538HA15-F1
#
_entry.id   AF-A0A538HA15-F1
#
_cell.length_a   1.000
_cell.length_b   1.000
_cell.length_c   1.000
_cell.angle_alpha   90.00
_cell.angle_beta   90.00
_cell.angle_gamma   90.00
#
_symmetry.space_group_name_H-M   'P 1'
#
loop_
_entity.id
_entity.type
_entity.pdbx_description
1 polymer ?
#
loop_
_entity_poly.entity_id
_entity_poly.type
_entity_poly.pdbx_seq_one_letter_code
_entity_poly.pdbx_strand_id
1 'polypeptide(L)'
;MMKPLALVEAAVKRPVFGCRMCGQCVLHSTGLTCPMNCPKTLRNGPCGGVRPDGGCEVIPEMRCVWLKAVERSRKLPWAEEIHDLRPPVDNRLWGTSSWRNFLTKRDKQTPPGWHVEA
;
A
#
# COMPACT_ATOMS: atom_id res chain seq x y z
N MET A 1 17.88 -14.46 0.49
CA MET A 1 18.78 -13.29 0.66
C MET A 1 18.25 -12.13 -0.18
N MET A 2 18.08 -10.93 0.39
CA MET A 2 17.53 -9.78 -0.36
C MET A 2 18.53 -9.30 -1.41
N LYS A 3 18.05 -9.01 -2.63
CA LYS A 3 18.88 -8.44 -3.71
C LYS A 3 19.31 -7.01 -3.34
N PRO A 4 20.46 -6.51 -3.86
CA PRO A 4 21.00 -5.18 -3.50
C PRO A 4 19.97 -4.04 -3.60
N LEU A 5 19.22 -4.00 -4.71
CA LEU A 5 18.19 -2.97 -4.91
C LEU A 5 17.07 -3.02 -3.85
N ALA A 6 16.67 -4.23 -3.41
CA ALA A 6 15.65 -4.38 -2.38
C ALA A 6 16.16 -3.93 -1.00
N LEU A 7 17.46 -4.07 -0.73
CA LEU A 7 18.08 -3.57 0.49
C LEU A 7 18.10 -2.04 0.52
N VAL A 8 18.53 -1.40 -0.57
CA VAL A 8 18.50 0.06 -0.71
C VAL A 8 17.08 0.58 -0.56
N GLU A 9 16.12 -0.04 -1.25
CA GLU A 9 14.71 0.35 -1.16
C GLU A 9 14.17 0.20 0.27
N ALA A 10 14.50 -0.89 0.96
CA ALA A 10 14.09 -1.09 2.35
C ALA A 10 14.71 -0.06 3.30
N ALA A 11 16.00 0.27 3.11
CA ALA A 11 16.72 1.25 3.92
C ALA A 11 16.09 2.66 3.82
N VAL A 12 15.51 3.01 2.67
CA VAL A 12 14.82 4.29 2.48
C VAL A 12 13.34 4.21 2.87
N LYS A 13 12.60 3.23 2.35
CA LYS A 13 11.13 3.24 2.48
C LYS A 13 10.62 2.75 3.84
N ARG A 14 11.36 1.92 4.58
CA ARG A 14 10.98 1.50 5.93
C ARG A 14 10.96 2.67 6.92
N PRO A 15 12.06 3.44 7.10
CA PRO A 15 12.05 4.53 8.07
C PRO A 15 11.11 5.67 7.66
N VAL A 16 11.01 5.99 6.37
CA VAL A 16 10.22 7.15 5.92
C VAL A 16 8.72 6.86 5.88
N PHE A 17 8.31 5.68 5.42
CA PHE A 17 6.90 5.37 5.15
C PHE A 17 6.34 4.16 5.91
N GLY A 18 7.15 3.52 6.75
CA GLY A 18 6.78 2.25 7.38
C GLY A 18 6.55 1.14 6.34
N CYS A 19 7.31 1.11 5.25
CA CYS A 19 7.09 0.15 4.18
C CYS A 19 7.23 -1.30 4.65
N ARG A 20 6.22 -2.13 4.36
CA ARG A 20 6.25 -3.58 4.67
C ARG A 20 6.83 -4.45 3.56
N MET A 21 7.39 -3.84 2.51
CA MET A 21 8.06 -4.51 1.39
C MET A 21 7.17 -5.53 0.63
N CYS A 22 5.90 -5.22 0.38
CA CYS A 22 5.00 -6.08 -0.42
C CYS A 22 5.40 -6.22 -1.90
N GLY A 23 6.40 -5.46 -2.38
CA GLY A 23 6.89 -5.55 -3.76
C GLY A 23 6.00 -4.86 -4.81
N GLN A 24 4.85 -4.32 -4.42
CA GLN A 24 3.95 -3.53 -5.28
C GLN A 24 3.66 -2.21 -4.57
N CYS A 25 4.35 -1.12 -4.90
CA CYS A 25 4.25 0.14 -4.16
C CYS A 25 3.09 1.01 -4.70
N VAL A 26 2.25 1.56 -3.82
CA VAL A 26 1.15 2.49 -4.17
C VAL A 26 1.17 3.77 -3.32
N LEU A 27 2.32 4.11 -2.75
CA LEU A 27 2.45 5.30 -1.90
C LEU A 27 1.96 6.58 -2.59
N HIS A 28 2.22 6.70 -3.90
CA HIS A 28 1.79 7.84 -4.72
C HIS A 28 0.28 8.10 -4.54
N SER A 29 -0.53 7.09 -4.82
CA SER A 29 -1.99 7.18 -4.80
C SER A 29 -2.64 7.06 -3.42
N THR A 30 -1.87 6.73 -2.38
CA THR A 30 -2.39 6.47 -1.01
C THR A 30 -1.92 7.53 -0.01
N GLY A 31 -1.76 8.78 -0.47
CA GLY A 31 -1.38 9.89 0.41
C GLY A 31 -0.03 9.64 1.10
N LEU A 32 0.91 9.01 0.39
CA LEU A 32 2.22 8.60 0.91
C LEU A 32 2.12 7.74 2.19
N THR A 33 1.07 6.92 2.28
CA THR A 33 0.79 6.06 3.43
C THR A 33 0.77 4.60 2.99
N CYS A 34 1.68 3.77 3.52
CA CYS A 34 1.75 2.37 3.10
C CYS A 34 0.52 1.58 3.62
N PRO A 35 -0.38 1.08 2.76
CA PRO A 35 -1.60 0.39 3.20
C PRO A 35 -1.32 -0.95 3.89
N MET A 36 -0.14 -1.53 3.64
CA MET A 36 0.30 -2.78 4.28
C MET A 36 0.59 -2.64 5.78
N ASN A 37 0.57 -1.42 6.34
CA ASN A 37 0.57 -1.22 7.78
C ASN A 37 -0.79 -1.53 8.43
N CYS A 38 -1.85 -1.73 7.65
CA CYS A 38 -3.13 -2.19 8.18
C CYS A 38 -2.96 -3.60 8.77
N PRO A 39 -3.39 -3.86 10.03
CA PRO A 39 -3.26 -5.18 10.64
C PRO A 39 -4.05 -6.26 9.89
N LYS A 40 -5.08 -5.86 9.13
CA LYS A 40 -5.86 -6.74 8.25
C LYS A 40 -5.21 -6.96 6.88
N THR A 41 -4.03 -6.41 6.62
CA THR A 41 -3.30 -6.48 5.34
C THR A 41 -4.10 -5.99 4.13
N LEU A 42 -5.11 -5.13 4.36
CA LEU A 42 -6.01 -4.64 3.32
C LEU A 42 -5.33 -3.66 2.38
N ARG A 43 -5.21 -4.07 1.11
CA ARG A 43 -4.62 -3.27 0.03
C ARG A 43 -5.55 -2.21 -0.54
N ASN A 44 -6.85 -2.48 -0.52
CA ASN A 44 -7.91 -1.52 -0.83
C ASN A 44 -8.74 -1.35 0.43
N GLY A 45 -9.02 -0.12 0.81
CA GLY A 45 -9.88 0.21 1.95
C GLY A 45 -10.84 1.33 1.59
N PRO A 46 -11.56 1.89 2.57
CA PRO A 46 -11.53 1.54 3.99
C PRO A 46 -12.21 0.20 4.30
N CYS A 47 -11.97 -0.33 5.50
CA CYS A 47 -12.57 -1.60 5.97
C CYS A 47 -13.87 -1.45 6.77
N GLY A 48 -14.38 -0.23 6.96
CA GLY A 48 -15.50 0.06 7.87
C GLY A 48 -15.13 0.11 9.37
N GLY A 49 -14.13 -0.67 9.80
CA GLY A 49 -13.65 -0.73 11.19
C GLY A 49 -12.83 0.46 11.71
N VAL A 50 -13.24 1.70 11.42
CA VAL A 50 -12.62 2.91 11.98
C VAL A 50 -13.41 3.32 13.21
N ARG A 51 -12.73 3.48 14.35
CA ARG A 51 -13.34 3.89 15.61
C ARG A 51 -13.72 5.38 15.57
N PRO A 52 -14.65 5.86 16.43
CA PRO A 52 -15.05 7.28 16.47
C PRO A 52 -13.88 8.26 16.73
N ASP A 53 -12.83 7.81 17.41
CA ASP A 53 -11.59 8.55 17.67
C ASP A 53 -10.59 8.53 16.49
N GLY A 54 -10.91 7.83 15.40
CA GLY A 54 -10.04 7.61 14.24
C GLY A 54 -9.05 6.44 14.38
N GLY A 55 -9.13 5.67 15.46
CA GLY A 55 -8.35 4.45 15.69
C GLY A 55 -8.79 3.26 14.84
N CYS A 56 -7.96 2.23 14.78
CA CYS A 56 -8.30 0.94 14.16
C CYS A 56 -9.13 0.07 15.12
N GLU A 57 -10.10 -0.69 14.61
CA GLU A 57 -10.87 -1.65 15.45
C GLU A 57 -10.00 -2.76 16.07
N VAL A 58 -8.95 -3.21 15.37
CA VAL A 58 -8.11 -4.35 15.77
C VAL A 58 -7.05 -3.93 16.78
N ILE A 59 -6.51 -2.72 16.60
CA ILE A 59 -5.42 -2.14 17.40
C ILE A 59 -5.86 -0.70 17.75
N PRO A 60 -6.63 -0.51 18.84
CA PRO A 60 -7.25 0.78 19.17
C PRO A 60 -6.27 1.95 19.30
N GLU A 61 -5.05 1.69 19.78
CA GLU A 61 -3.96 2.65 19.93
C GLU A 61 -3.33 3.08 18.59
N MET A 62 -3.59 2.34 17.50
CA MET A 62 -3.11 2.65 16.16
C MET A 62 -4.13 3.51 15.41
N ARG A 63 -3.71 4.67 14.92
CA ARG A 63 -4.50 5.46 13.96
C ARG A 63 -4.79 4.64 12.70
N CYS A 64 -6.05 4.62 12.26
CA CYS A 64 -6.45 3.91 11.04
C CYS A 64 -5.61 4.36 9.83
N VAL A 65 -4.99 3.40 9.15
CA VAL A 65 -4.12 3.62 7.99
C VAL A 65 -4.87 4.29 6.84
N TRP A 66 -6.13 3.91 6.59
CA TRP A 66 -6.94 4.46 5.50
C TRP A 66 -7.51 5.84 5.82
N LEU A 67 -7.85 6.12 7.08
CA LEU A 67 -8.21 7.49 7.50
C LEU A 67 -7.02 8.44 7.25
N LYS A 68 -5.82 8.03 7.67
CA LYS A 68 -4.57 8.76 7.43
C LYS A 68 -4.27 8.93 5.94
N ALA A 69 -4.51 7.91 5.12
CA ALA A 69 -4.31 7.98 3.67
C ALA A 69 -5.23 9.04 3.04
N VAL A 70 -6.54 9.03 3.35
CA VAL A 70 -7.52 9.99 2.84
C VAL A 70 -7.16 11.42 3.22
N GLU A 71 -6.85 11.67 4.49
CA GLU A 71 -6.48 13.00 4.98
C GLU A 71 -5.24 13.56 4.30
N ARG A 72 -4.27 12.69 3.96
CA ARG A 72 -3.05 13.08 3.26
C ARG A 72 -3.26 13.25 1.76
N SER A 73 -4.03 12.37 1.12
CA SER A 73 -4.33 12.46 -0.31
C SER A 73 -5.01 13.79 -0.67
N ARG A 74 -5.89 14.31 0.19
CA ARG A 74 -6.55 15.63 0.00
C ARG A 74 -5.58 16.82 -0.16
N LYS A 75 -4.30 16.65 0.18
CA LYS A 75 -3.26 17.69 0.08
C LYS A 75 -2.39 17.53 -1.17
N LEU A 76 -2.63 16.51 -1.99
CA LEU A 76 -1.83 16.18 -3.16
C LEU A 76 -2.62 16.50 -4.45
N PRO A 77 -1.94 16.83 -5.56
CA PRO A 77 -2.63 17.17 -6.81
C PRO A 77 -3.30 15.97 -7.50
N TRP A 78 -3.04 14.75 -7.03
CA TRP A 78 -3.64 13.49 -7.49
C TRP A 78 -4.55 12.85 -6.43
N ALA A 79 -5.32 13.68 -5.72
CA ALA A 79 -6.16 13.24 -4.59
C ALA A 79 -7.13 12.09 -4.94
N GLU A 80 -7.64 12.08 -6.18
CA GLU A 80 -8.64 11.13 -6.67
C GLU A 80 -8.10 9.68 -6.81
N GLU A 81 -6.80 9.49 -7.03
CA GLU A 81 -6.23 8.14 -7.21
C GLU A 81 -6.38 7.24 -5.96
N ILE A 82 -6.75 7.81 -4.81
CA ILE A 82 -7.06 7.01 -3.63
C ILE A 82 -8.28 6.10 -3.85
N HIS A 83 -9.16 6.47 -4.78
CA HIS A 83 -10.37 5.73 -5.13
C HIS A 83 -10.11 4.58 -6.12
N ASP A 84 -8.92 4.49 -6.71
CA ASP A 84 -8.60 3.43 -7.66
C ASP A 84 -8.70 2.04 -7.01
N LEU A 85 -9.50 1.18 -7.62
CA LEU A 85 -9.55 -0.25 -7.27
C LEU A 85 -8.31 -0.96 -7.83
N ARG A 86 -7.54 -1.59 -6.94
CA ARG A 86 -6.29 -2.26 -7.29
C ARG A 86 -6.43 -3.77 -7.22
N PRO A 87 -5.68 -4.52 -8.03
CA PRO A 87 -5.62 -5.97 -7.90
C PRO A 87 -5.15 -6.40 -6.51
N PRO A 88 -5.53 -7.62 -6.08
CA PRO A 88 -4.97 -8.24 -4.89
C PRO A 88 -3.44 -8.23 -4.95
N VAL A 89 -2.81 -8.08 -3.79
CA VAL A 89 -1.35 -8.14 -3.69
C VAL A 89 -0.87 -9.55 -4.04
N ASP A 90 0.12 -9.64 -4.92
CA ASP A 90 0.83 -10.88 -5.19
C ASP A 90 1.85 -11.14 -4.08
N ASN A 91 1.50 -12.03 -3.15
CA ASN A 91 2.35 -12.39 -2.02
C ASN A 91 3.70 -12.99 -2.43
N ARG A 92 3.87 -13.48 -3.67
CA ARG A 92 5.16 -13.95 -4.20
C ARG A 92 6.16 -12.82 -4.41
N LEU A 93 5.71 -11.57 -4.43
CA LEU A 93 6.56 -10.38 -4.58
C LEU A 93 7.08 -9.82 -3.26
N TRP A 94 6.64 -10.37 -2.11
CA TRP A 94 7.05 -9.89 -0.81
C TRP A 94 8.57 -9.97 -0.63
N GLY A 95 9.18 -8.92 -0.09
CA GLY A 95 10.62 -8.81 0.13
C GLY A 95 11.41 -8.46 -1.14
N THR A 96 10.76 -8.40 -2.30
CA THR A 96 11.39 -7.95 -3.55
C THR A 96 11.25 -6.43 -3.75
N SER A 97 12.14 -5.85 -4.54
CA SER A 97 12.09 -4.40 -4.84
C SER A 97 10.86 -4.04 -5.68
N SER A 98 10.09 -3.04 -5.22
CA SER A 98 8.95 -2.53 -5.97
C SER A 98 9.39 -1.80 -7.24
N TRP A 99 10.55 -1.14 -7.24
CA TRP A 99 11.07 -0.48 -8.44
C TRP A 99 11.38 -1.51 -9.54
N ARG A 100 12.03 -2.62 -9.19
CA ARG A 100 12.27 -3.71 -10.14
C ARG A 100 10.97 -4.28 -10.68
N ASN A 101 9.98 -4.52 -9.81
CA ASN A 101 8.72 -5.10 -10.24
C ASN A 101 7.93 -4.17 -11.15
N PHE A 102 7.95 -2.86 -10.87
CA PHE A 102 7.36 -1.82 -11.74
C PHE A 102 8.00 -1.78 -13.13
N LEU A 103 9.34 -1.83 -13.20
CA LEU A 103 10.08 -1.85 -14.46
C LEU A 103 9.80 -3.12 -15.26
N THR A 104 9.76 -4.27 -14.59
CA THR A 104 9.51 -5.59 -15.21
C THR A 104 8.04 -5.94 -15.36
N LYS A 105 7.13 -5.01 -15.02
CA LYS A 105 5.66 -5.18 -15.04
C LYS A 105 5.12 -6.36 -14.22
N ARG A 106 5.92 -6.90 -13.30
CA ARG A 106 5.49 -7.98 -12.38
C ARG A 106 4.42 -7.50 -11.41
N ASP A 107 4.42 -6.21 -11.09
CA ASP A 107 3.42 -5.58 -10.24
C ASP A 107 2.05 -5.40 -10.92
N LYS A 108 2.00 -5.50 -12.26
CA LYS A 108 0.78 -5.44 -13.08
C LYS A 108 0.20 -6.82 -13.42
N GLN A 109 0.87 -7.90 -13.03
CA GLN A 109 0.34 -9.25 -13.26
C GLN A 109 -0.81 -9.50 -12.28
N THR A 110 -2.00 -9.70 -12.83
CA THR A 110 -3.21 -9.95 -12.05
C THR A 110 -3.59 -11.44 -12.10
N PRO A 111 -4.30 -11.97 -11.09
CA PRO A 111 -4.77 -13.35 -11.13
C PRO A 111 -5.80 -13.55 -12.25
N PRO A 112 -5.96 -14.79 -12.77
CA PRO A 112 -7.00 -15.10 -13.75
C PRO A 112 -8.39 -14.65 -13.27
N GLY A 113 -9.17 -14.02 -14.14
CA GLY A 113 -10.50 -13.49 -13.82
C GLY A 113 -10.52 -12.09 -13.20
N TRP A 114 -9.37 -11.47 -12.95
CA TRP A 114 -9.31 -10.06 -12.56
C TRP A 114 -9.41 -9.16 -13.79
N HIS A 115 -10.64 -8.73 -14.08
CA HIS A 115 -10.96 -7.74 -15.11
C HIS A 115 -11.48 -6.50 -14.41
N VAL A 116 -10.73 -5.40 -14.48
CA VAL A 116 -11.26 -4.09 -14.08
C VAL A 116 -11.59 -3.39 -15.38
N GLU A 117 -12.87 -3.13 -15.62
CA GLU A 117 -13.26 -2.18 -16.66
C GLU A 117 -12.65 -0.83 -16.26
N ALA A 118 -11.90 -0.25 -17.19
CA ALA A 118 -11.15 0.99 -16.99
C ALA A 118 -12.09 2.19 -16.96
#